data_AF-A0A7Y9GPH9-F1
#
_entry.id   AF-A0A7Y9GPH9-F1
#
_cell.length_a   1.000
_cell.length_b   1.000
_cell.length_c   1.000
_cell.angle_alpha   90.00
_cell.angle_beta   90.00
_cell.angle_gamma   90.00
#
_symmetry.space_group_name_H-M   'P 1'
#
loop_
_entity.id
_entity.type
_entity.pdbx_description
1 polymer ?
#
loop_
_entity_poly.entity_id
_entity_poly.type
_entity_poly.pdbx_seq_one_letter_code
_entity_poly.pdbx_strand_id
1 'polypeptide(L)'
;MLQGLTGWHFLIILAVILLLFGAAKLPALAKSMGQSARVFKGEMKAMKDDDAAPAATNASGSAASTEAPAADVRTDAGGTSDSKS
;
A
#
# COMPACT_ATOMS: atom_id res chain seq x y z
N MET A 1 23.95 35.82 -4.00
CA MET A 1 23.81 35.50 -2.56
C MET A 1 22.70 34.47 -2.28
N LEU A 2 22.48 33.46 -3.15
CA LEU A 2 21.38 32.47 -3.01
C LEU A 2 21.77 31.03 -3.44
N GLN A 3 23.06 30.75 -3.67
CA GLN A 3 23.55 29.44 -4.14
C GLN A 3 23.90 28.48 -2.98
N GLY A 4 23.23 28.61 -1.84
CA GLY A 4 23.48 27.82 -0.62
C GLY A 4 22.44 26.73 -0.32
N LEU A 5 21.35 26.63 -1.09
CA LEU A 5 20.34 25.59 -0.90
C LEU A 5 20.81 24.30 -1.56
N THR A 6 21.91 23.76 -1.05
CA THR A 6 22.40 22.46 -1.42
C THR A 6 21.32 21.44 -1.07
N GLY A 7 20.76 20.78 -2.09
CA GLY A 7 19.83 19.66 -1.92
C GLY A 7 20.37 18.56 -1.00
N TRP A 8 21.68 18.60 -0.70
CA TRP A 8 22.34 17.82 0.34
C TRP A 8 21.69 17.94 1.73
N HIS A 9 21.14 19.10 2.09
CA HIS A 9 20.43 19.26 3.37
C HIS A 9 19.20 18.33 3.47
N PHE A 10 18.46 18.15 2.38
CA PHE A 10 17.32 17.24 2.37
C PHE A 10 17.74 15.78 2.59
N LEU A 11 18.89 15.36 2.05
CA LEU A 11 19.44 14.03 2.31
C LEU A 11 19.80 13.84 3.79
N ILE A 12 20.38 14.87 4.43
CA ILE A 12 20.71 14.83 5.87
C ILE A 12 19.42 14.71 6.70
N ILE A 13 18.41 15.52 6.41
CA ILE A 13 17.13 15.49 7.13
C ILE A 13 16.45 14.13 6.94
N LEU A 14 16.44 13.60 5.72
CA LEU A 14 15.90 12.28 5.43
C LEU A 14 16.66 11.18 6.19
N ALA A 15 17.99 11.27 6.26
CA ALA A 15 18.82 10.34 7.02
C ALA A 15 18.48 10.37 8.52
N VAL A 16 18.27 11.55 9.12
CA VAL A 16 17.86 11.69 10.53
C VAL A 16 16.47 11.06 10.75
N ILE A 17 15.51 11.33 9.87
CA ILE A 17 14.16 10.74 9.98
C ILE A 17 14.22 9.21 9.84
N LEU A 18 15.02 8.69 8.90
CA LEU A 18 15.25 7.25 8.75
C LEU A 18 15.91 6.63 10.00
N LEU A 19 16.77 7.36 10.69
CA LEU A 19 17.41 6.89 11.93
C LEU A 19 16.41 6.82 13.09
N LEU A 20 15.51 7.81 13.20
CA LEU A 20 14.50 7.89 14.27
C LEU A 20 13.33 6.93 14.04
N PHE A 21 12.81 6.89 12.81
CA PHE A 21 11.60 6.13 12.47
C PHE A 21 11.92 4.75 11.89
N GLY A 22 13.10 4.57 11.29
CA GLY A 22 13.49 3.36 10.59
C GLY A 22 13.09 3.34 9.10
N ALA A 23 13.88 2.66 8.28
CA ALA A 23 13.66 2.54 6.83
C ALA A 23 12.33 1.87 6.44
N ALA A 24 11.78 1.00 7.29
CA ALA A 24 10.53 0.31 7.02
C ALA A 24 9.27 1.14 7.37
N LYS A 25 9.37 2.13 8.26
CA LYS A 25 8.20 2.90 8.76
C LYS A 25 7.85 4.09 7.88
N LEU A 26 8.83 4.77 7.31
CA LEU A 26 8.59 5.83 6.32
C LEU A 26 7.72 5.38 5.12
N PRO A 27 8.04 4.28 4.41
CA PRO A 27 7.23 3.84 3.27
C PRO A 27 5.86 3.32 3.71
N ALA A 28 5.74 2.70 4.88
CA ALA A 28 4.46 2.26 5.42
C ALA A 28 3.51 3.45 5.70
N LEU A 29 4.02 4.50 6.35
CA LEU A 29 3.28 5.74 6.61
C LEU A 29 2.94 6.48 5.32
N ALA A 30 3.88 6.56 4.37
CA ALA A 30 3.63 7.16 3.07
C ALA A 30 2.54 6.41 2.29
N LYS A 31 2.50 5.08 2.37
CA LYS A 31 1.50 4.25 1.70
C LYS A 31 0.10 4.45 2.29
N SER A 32 -0.03 4.48 3.62
CA SER A 32 -1.33 4.73 4.27
C SER A 32 -1.82 6.17 4.05
N MET A 33 -0.96 7.17 4.24
CA MET A 33 -1.31 8.57 4.00
C MET A 33 -1.59 8.84 2.51
N GLY A 34 -0.87 8.17 1.61
CA GLY A 34 -1.07 8.28 0.17
C GLY A 34 -2.42 7.73 -0.29
N GLN A 35 -2.91 6.66 0.34
CA GLN A 35 -4.25 6.13 0.08
C GLN A 35 -5.34 7.12 0.50
N SER A 36 -5.25 7.68 1.72
CA SER A 36 -6.18 8.72 2.20
C SER A 36 -6.15 9.97 1.32
N ALA A 37 -4.95 10.43 0.94
CA ALA A 37 -4.77 11.59 0.08
C ALA A 37 -5.32 11.36 -1.34
N ARG A 38 -5.24 10.14 -1.86
CA ARG A 38 -5.81 9.78 -3.18
C ARG A 38 -7.33 9.83 -3.17
N VAL A 39 -7.97 9.31 -2.12
CA VAL A 39 -9.43 9.38 -1.96
C VAL A 39 -9.86 10.85 -1.88
N PHE A 40 -9.24 11.61 -0.98
CA PHE A 40 -9.53 13.05 -0.83
C PHE A 40 -9.29 13.84 -2.12
N LYS A 41 -8.22 13.55 -2.86
CA LYS A 41 -7.95 14.18 -4.16
C LYS A 41 -8.99 13.80 -5.21
N GLY A 42 -9.49 12.57 -5.21
CA GLY A 42 -10.55 12.12 -6.10
C GLY A 42 -11.86 12.87 -5.84
N GLU A 43 -12.27 12.96 -4.58
CA GLU A 43 -13.47 13.71 -4.17
C GLU A 43 -13.34 15.21 -4.45
N MET A 44 -12.19 15.80 -4.12
CA MET A 44 -11.91 17.22 -4.41
C MET A 44 -11.84 17.51 -5.91
N LYS A 45 -11.42 16.53 -6.72
CA LYS A 45 -11.39 16.67 -8.18
C LYS A 45 -12.80 16.55 -8.77
N ALA A 46 -13.62 15.63 -8.29
CA ALA A 46 -15.05 15.55 -8.66
C ALA A 46 -15.78 16.87 -8.37
N MET A 47 -15.58 17.46 -7.18
CA MET A 47 -16.16 18.78 -6.85
C MET A 47 -15.70 19.93 -7.76
N LYS A 48 -14.48 19.85 -8.32
CA LYS A 48 -13.98 20.86 -9.26
C LYS A 48 -14.36 20.58 -10.71
N ASP A 49 -14.56 19.32 -11.06
CA ASP A 49 -14.98 18.89 -12.39
C ASP A 49 -16.53 18.92 -12.55
N ASP A 50 -17.31 18.94 -11.46
CA ASP A 50 -18.76 19.22 -11.50
C ASP A 50 -19.07 20.67 -11.97
N ASP A 51 -18.08 21.57 -11.93
CA ASP A 51 -18.15 22.91 -12.55
C ASP A 51 -17.69 22.89 -14.04
N ALA A 52 -17.08 21.80 -14.52
CA ALA A 52 -16.60 21.63 -15.89
C ALA A 52 -16.52 20.14 -16.33
N ALA A 53 -17.59 19.65 -16.98
CA ALA A 53 -17.80 18.38 -17.74
C ALA A 53 -16.75 17.22 -17.68
N PRO A 54 -17.19 15.94 -17.62
CA PRO A 54 -16.38 14.84 -17.09
C PRO A 54 -15.37 14.26 -18.08
N ALA A 55 -14.11 14.12 -17.65
CA ALA A 55 -13.12 13.27 -18.29
C ALA A 55 -12.73 12.11 -17.37
N ALA A 56 -13.28 10.93 -17.65
CA ALA A 56 -12.86 9.69 -17.03
C ALA A 56 -11.46 9.30 -17.51
N THR A 57 -10.55 9.03 -16.58
CA THR A 57 -9.49 8.06 -16.85
C THR A 57 -9.20 7.20 -15.62
N ASN A 58 -9.44 5.91 -15.84
CA ASN A 58 -9.07 4.81 -14.98
C ASN A 58 -7.55 4.78 -14.78
N ALA A 59 -7.12 4.73 -13.53
CA ALA A 59 -5.84 4.16 -13.17
C ALA A 59 -6.08 3.22 -11.98
N SER A 60 -6.48 2.00 -12.34
CA SER A 60 -6.31 0.79 -11.56
C SER A 60 -4.83 0.64 -11.22
N GLY A 61 -4.52 0.56 -9.93
CA GLY A 61 -3.24 0.18 -9.38
C GLY A 61 -3.46 -1.00 -8.45
N SER A 62 -3.84 -2.13 -9.05
CA SER A 62 -3.72 -3.45 -8.43
C SER A 62 -2.29 -3.65 -7.95
N ALA A 63 -2.12 -3.82 -6.64
CA ALA A 63 -0.97 -4.50 -6.06
C ALA A 63 -1.52 -5.68 -5.25
N ALA A 64 -2.07 -6.66 -5.97
CA ALA A 64 -2.17 -8.01 -5.48
C ALA A 64 -0.79 -8.66 -5.60
N SER A 65 -0.24 -9.15 -4.49
CA SER A 65 0.47 -10.44 -4.37
C SER A 65 1.05 -10.59 -2.96
N THR A 66 0.39 -11.37 -2.12
CA THR A 66 0.90 -12.67 -1.62
C THR A 66 -0.19 -13.27 -0.74
N GLU A 67 -1.07 -14.00 -1.42
CA GLU A 67 -1.83 -15.10 -0.85
C GLU A 67 -0.84 -16.24 -0.62
N ALA A 68 -0.79 -16.78 0.60
CA ALA A 68 -0.19 -18.06 0.89
C ALA A 68 -1.20 -18.87 1.70
N PRO A 69 -2.01 -19.74 1.07
CA PRO A 69 -2.73 -20.78 1.78
C PRO A 69 -1.77 -21.98 1.85
N ALA A 70 -0.88 -21.96 2.83
CA ALA A 70 -0.07 -23.14 3.14
C ALA A 70 -0.88 -24.05 4.08
N ALA A 71 -1.34 -25.16 3.51
CA ALA A 71 -1.55 -26.46 4.14
C ALA A 71 -2.38 -26.52 5.43
N ASP A 72 -3.60 -27.09 5.35
CA ASP A 72 -3.93 -28.34 6.06
C ASP A 72 -5.33 -28.84 5.67
N VAL A 73 -5.47 -29.50 4.51
CA VAL A 73 -6.58 -30.45 4.26
C VAL A 73 -6.07 -31.53 3.31
N ARG A 74 -5.65 -32.66 3.87
CA ARG A 74 -5.73 -34.03 3.33
C ARG A 74 -4.96 -34.98 4.25
N THR A 75 -5.65 -35.51 5.25
CA THR A 75 -5.42 -36.89 5.69
C THR A 75 -6.76 -37.60 5.65
N ASP A 76 -7.22 -37.89 4.43
CA ASP A 76 -8.05 -39.07 4.20
C ASP A 76 -7.05 -40.17 3.79
N ALA A 77 -6.61 -40.92 4.79
CA ALA A 77 -5.87 -42.15 4.60
C ALA A 77 -6.68 -43.21 5.32
N GLY A 78 -7.27 -44.10 4.51
CA GLY A 78 -8.24 -45.09 4.94
C GLY A 78 -7.74 -46.07 5.99
N GLY A 79 -8.72 -46.72 6.63
CA GLY A 79 -8.49 -47.85 7.51
C GLY A 79 -9.46 -47.85 8.67
N THR A 80 -10.64 -48.45 8.44
CA THR A 80 -11.14 -49.64 9.16
C THR A 80 -12.63 -49.78 8.86
N SER A 81 -12.93 -50.70 7.94
CA SER A 81 -14.21 -51.38 7.91
C SER A 81 -14.38 -52.12 9.24
N ASP A 82 -15.13 -51.56 10.17
CA ASP A 82 -15.60 -52.28 11.35
C ASP A 82 -17.12 -52.13 11.43
N SER A 83 -17.80 -53.04 10.72
CA SER A 83 -19.24 -53.24 10.86
C SER A 83 -19.55 -54.69 10.54
N LYS A 84 -20.06 -55.38 11.56
CA LYS A 84 -20.75 -56.68 11.58
C LYS A 84 -19.95 -57.89 12.08
N SER A 85 -20.03 -58.11 13.39
CA SER A 85 -20.36 -59.40 14.01
C SER A 85 -21.25 -59.15 15.21
#